data_AF-A0A285XNN5-F1
#
_entry.id   AF-A0A285XNN5-F1
#
_cell.length_a   1.000
_cell.length_b   1.000
_cell.length_c   1.000
_cell.angle_alpha   90.00
_cell.angle_beta   90.00
_cell.angle_gamma   90.00
#
_symmetry.space_group_name_H-M   'P 1'
#
loop_
_entity.id
_entity.type
_entity.pdbx_description
1 polymer ?
#
loop_
_entity_poly.entity_id
_entity_poly.type
_entity_poly.pdbx_seq_one_letter_code
_entity_poly.pdbx_strand_id
1 'polypeptide(L)'
;MPAESSGLPVDLGTPQAATFYDVPAVFNRRPDAAETTGIRGPDGHARLAAAGYPDVSLDVQDRRLVIGHTNLDQLEGGLSNAIATIVDTISRAALLDKEVARDAARADFDDRTARAQDVTRAASRIHFDPQPPRVR
;
A
#
# COMPACT_ATOMS: atom_id res chain seq x y z
N MET A 1 -13.00 -31.02 1.41
CA MET A 1 -11.77 -30.26 1.17
C MET A 1 -10.87 -30.47 2.38
N PRO A 2 -9.86 -31.36 2.35
CA PRO A 2 -8.98 -31.56 3.50
C PRO A 2 -8.09 -30.32 3.67
N ALA A 3 -7.80 -30.00 4.93
CA ALA A 3 -7.18 -28.75 5.34
C ALA A 3 -5.67 -28.72 5.04
N GLU A 4 -5.25 -27.66 4.37
CA GLU A 4 -3.88 -27.31 4.06
C GLU A 4 -3.18 -26.80 5.33
N SER A 5 -2.26 -27.58 5.91
CA SER A 5 -1.46 -27.08 7.03
C SER A 5 -0.25 -26.25 6.58
N SER A 6 0.04 -26.17 5.27
CA SER A 6 1.23 -25.50 4.73
C SER A 6 1.01 -24.74 3.42
N GLY A 7 -0.20 -24.73 2.83
CA GLY A 7 -0.48 -24.07 1.53
C GLY A 7 0.19 -24.73 0.31
N LEU A 8 0.92 -25.82 0.50
CA LEU A 8 1.59 -26.55 -0.57
C LEU A 8 0.67 -27.64 -1.15
N PRO A 9 0.79 -27.97 -2.44
CA PRO A 9 0.03 -29.08 -3.04
C PRO A 9 0.26 -30.40 -2.29
N VAL A 10 -0.81 -31.16 -2.10
CA VAL A 10 -0.76 -32.44 -1.36
C VAL A 10 0.00 -33.54 -2.10
N ASP A 11 0.16 -33.39 -3.42
CA ASP A 11 0.82 -34.36 -4.30
C ASP A 11 2.33 -34.08 -4.46
N LEU A 12 2.89 -33.08 -3.75
CA LEU A 12 4.32 -32.79 -3.82
C LEU A 12 5.16 -34.03 -3.48
N GLY A 13 6.19 -34.29 -4.29
CA GLY A 13 7.04 -35.47 -4.18
C GLY A 13 6.48 -36.73 -4.87
N THR A 14 5.32 -36.63 -5.53
CA THR A 14 4.77 -37.71 -6.36
C THR A 14 5.02 -37.45 -7.85
N PRO A 15 4.97 -38.49 -8.71
CA PRO A 15 5.10 -38.33 -10.17
C PRO A 15 3.97 -37.50 -10.80
N GLN A 16 2.83 -37.35 -10.11
CA GLN A 16 1.70 -36.53 -10.55
C GLN A 16 1.83 -35.04 -10.18
N ALA A 17 2.83 -34.66 -9.37
CA ALA A 17 3.00 -33.28 -8.95
C ALA A 17 3.18 -32.35 -10.16
N ALA A 18 2.40 -31.27 -10.19
CA ALA A 18 2.60 -30.23 -11.20
C ALA A 18 3.99 -29.59 -11.02
N THR A 19 4.69 -29.34 -12.12
CA THR A 19 6.01 -28.69 -12.13
C THR A 19 5.94 -27.28 -11.55
N PHE A 20 4.80 -26.59 -11.73
CA PHE A 20 4.53 -25.27 -11.17
C PHE A 20 3.15 -25.25 -10.51
N TYR A 21 3.05 -24.51 -9.42
CA TYR A 21 1.83 -24.40 -8.63
C TYR A 21 1.75 -23.04 -7.94
N ASP A 22 0.57 -22.78 -7.37
CA ASP A 22 0.30 -21.56 -6.62
C ASP A 22 0.52 -21.80 -5.13
N VAL A 23 1.21 -20.87 -4.48
CA VAL A 23 1.50 -20.93 -3.04
C VAL A 23 0.84 -19.76 -2.32
N PRO A 24 -0.14 -20.02 -1.44
CA PRO A 24 -0.73 -19.00 -0.60
C PRO A 24 0.17 -18.71 0.62
N ALA A 25 0.41 -17.42 0.87
CA ALA A 25 1.04 -16.90 2.07
C ALA A 25 0.10 -15.91 2.76
N VAL A 26 0.16 -15.82 4.09
CA VAL A 26 -0.70 -14.93 4.88
C VAL A 26 0.10 -13.76 5.40
N PHE A 27 -0.41 -12.54 5.19
CA PHE A 27 0.20 -11.36 5.78
C PHE A 27 -0.11 -11.26 7.29
N ASN A 28 0.90 -10.92 8.09
CA ASN A 28 0.73 -10.66 9.53
C ASN A 28 -0.20 -9.47 9.79
N ARG A 29 -0.25 -8.49 8.88
CA ARG A 29 -1.16 -7.34 8.90
C ARG A 29 -2.00 -7.28 7.63
N ARG A 30 -3.07 -6.49 7.65
CA ARG A 30 -3.83 -6.23 6.41
C ARG A 30 -3.03 -5.26 5.54
N PRO A 31 -2.64 -5.62 4.30
CA PRO A 31 -2.04 -4.68 3.38
C PRO A 31 -3.07 -3.62 2.98
N ASP A 32 -2.62 -2.39 2.78
CA ASP A 32 -3.48 -1.33 2.28
C ASP A 32 -3.61 -1.37 0.74
N ALA A 33 -4.41 -0.45 0.19
CA ALA A 33 -4.66 -0.39 -1.25
C ALA A 33 -3.42 0.01 -2.06
N ALA A 34 -2.56 0.90 -1.54
CA ALA A 34 -1.34 1.31 -2.22
C ALA A 34 -0.32 0.16 -2.24
N GLU A 35 -0.18 -0.55 -1.11
CA GLU A 35 0.64 -1.76 -1.01
C GLU A 35 0.16 -2.85 -1.96
N THR A 36 -1.15 -3.12 -1.95
CA THR A 36 -1.77 -4.11 -2.83
C THR A 36 -1.53 -3.78 -4.31
N THR A 37 -1.66 -2.50 -4.67
CA THR A 37 -1.41 -2.02 -6.03
C THR A 37 0.06 -2.15 -6.41
N GLY A 38 0.98 -1.81 -5.50
CA GLY A 38 2.42 -1.94 -5.74
C GLY A 38 2.86 -3.40 -5.91
N ILE A 39 2.33 -4.31 -5.08
CA ILE A 39 2.69 -5.73 -5.11
C ILE A 39 2.15 -6.41 -6.37
N ARG A 40 0.88 -6.17 -6.74
CA ARG A 40 0.24 -6.70 -7.95
C ARG A 40 0.75 -6.02 -9.22
N GLY A 41 1.24 -4.79 -9.09
CA GLY A 41 1.54 -3.89 -10.18
C GLY A 41 2.80 -4.27 -10.98
N PRO A 42 3.07 -3.50 -12.05
CA PRO A 42 4.23 -3.74 -12.91
C PRO A 42 5.55 -3.67 -12.15
N ASP A 43 5.65 -2.87 -11.09
CA ASP A 43 6.86 -2.73 -10.28
C ASP A 43 7.20 -4.01 -9.52
N GLY A 44 6.21 -4.67 -8.92
CA GLY A 44 6.40 -5.96 -8.25
C GLY A 44 6.90 -7.03 -9.22
N HIS A 45 6.27 -7.10 -10.39
CA HIS A 45 6.66 -8.04 -11.45
C HIS A 45 8.06 -7.72 -12.02
N ALA A 46 8.39 -6.46 -12.27
CA ALA A 46 9.70 -6.05 -12.75
C ALA A 46 10.82 -6.42 -11.77
N ARG A 47 10.57 -6.31 -10.46
CA ARG A 47 11.52 -6.73 -9.41
C ARG A 47 11.70 -8.24 -9.37
N LEU A 48 10.63 -9.03 -9.56
CA LEU A 48 10.73 -10.48 -9.68
C LEU A 48 11.51 -10.90 -10.93
N ALA A 49 11.22 -10.28 -12.07
CA ALA A 49 11.95 -10.52 -13.31
C ALA A 49 13.45 -10.18 -13.16
N ALA A 50 13.77 -9.06 -12.52
CA ALA A 50 15.15 -8.67 -12.21
C ALA A 50 15.85 -9.64 -11.24
N ALA A 51 15.09 -10.31 -10.36
CA ALA A 51 15.58 -11.36 -9.47
C ALA A 51 15.70 -12.74 -10.14
N GLY A 52 15.35 -12.85 -11.43
CA GLY A 52 15.45 -14.10 -12.20
C GLY A 52 14.16 -14.93 -12.22
N TYR A 53 13.03 -14.37 -11.80
CA TYR A 53 11.74 -15.05 -11.72
C TYR A 53 10.67 -14.36 -12.60
N PRO A 54 10.86 -14.29 -13.93
CA PRO A 54 9.97 -13.55 -14.82
C PRO A 54 8.57 -14.17 -14.95
N ASP A 55 8.44 -15.49 -14.77
CA ASP A 55 7.16 -16.19 -14.92
C ASP A 55 6.34 -16.21 -13.63
N VAL A 56 6.94 -15.82 -12.49
CA VAL A 56 6.26 -15.79 -11.19
C VAL A 56 5.34 -14.58 -11.11
N SER A 57 4.13 -14.80 -10.61
CA SER A 57 3.14 -13.76 -10.40
C SER A 57 2.83 -13.57 -8.91
N LEU A 58 2.49 -12.35 -8.51
CA LEU A 58 2.03 -12.03 -7.17
C LEU A 58 0.63 -11.45 -7.25
N ASP A 59 -0.31 -12.09 -6.57
CA ASP A 59 -1.66 -11.59 -6.38
C ASP A 59 -1.96 -11.39 -4.89
N VAL A 60 -2.75 -10.38 -4.56
CA VAL A 60 -3.15 -10.09 -3.18
C VAL A 60 -4.67 -10.13 -3.11
N GLN A 61 -5.18 -11.05 -2.30
CA GLN A 61 -6.60 -11.24 -2.03
C GLN A 61 -6.86 -11.06 -0.53
N ASP A 62 -7.36 -9.89 -0.16
CA ASP A 62 -7.58 -9.45 1.23
C ASP A 62 -6.29 -9.53 2.09
N ARG A 63 -6.10 -10.61 2.85
CA ARG A 63 -4.91 -10.85 3.69
C ARG A 63 -4.00 -11.97 3.19
N ARG A 64 -4.28 -12.50 2.00
CA ARG A 64 -3.51 -13.58 1.40
C ARG A 64 -2.72 -13.06 0.20
N LEU A 65 -1.43 -13.33 0.21
CA LEU A 65 -0.57 -13.26 -0.97
C LEU A 65 -0.65 -14.61 -1.68
N VAL A 66 -0.95 -14.61 -2.96
CA VAL A 66 -0.89 -15.80 -3.82
C VAL A 66 0.32 -15.65 -4.72
N ILE A 67 1.27 -16.56 -4.58
CA ILE A 67 2.47 -16.63 -5.40
C ILE A 67 2.18 -17.64 -6.50
N GLY A 68 1.92 -17.15 -7.71
CA GLY A 68 1.54 -17.99 -8.84
C GLY A 68 2.74 -18.45 -9.67
N HIS A 69 2.58 -19.61 -10.31
CA HIS A 69 3.56 -20.17 -11.24
C HIS A 69 4.96 -20.37 -10.63
N THR A 70 5.03 -20.96 -9.44
CA THR A 70 6.29 -21.24 -8.75
C THR A 70 6.45 -22.71 -8.40
N ASN A 71 7.57 -23.09 -7.77
CA ASN A 71 7.83 -24.42 -7.26
C ASN A 71 8.75 -24.40 -6.03
N LEU A 72 8.99 -25.56 -5.43
CA LEU A 72 9.74 -25.68 -4.18
C LEU A 72 11.21 -25.28 -4.37
N ASP A 73 11.83 -25.72 -5.47
CA ASP A 73 13.23 -25.40 -5.77
C ASP A 73 13.46 -23.89 -5.92
N GLN A 74 12.52 -23.16 -6.53
CA GLN A 74 12.58 -21.71 -6.62
C GLN A 74 12.41 -21.04 -5.26
N LEU A 75 11.47 -21.53 -4.44
CA LEU A 75 11.20 -21.01 -3.10
C LEU A 75 12.40 -21.20 -2.16
N GLU A 76 13.03 -22.37 -2.19
CA GLU A 76 14.27 -22.67 -1.46
C GLU A 76 15.48 -21.94 -2.06
N GLY A 77 15.50 -21.81 -3.39
CA GLY A 77 16.57 -21.16 -4.16
C GLY A 77 16.61 -19.63 -4.05
N GLY A 78 15.73 -19.01 -3.27
CA GLY A 78 15.79 -17.58 -2.94
C GLY A 78 14.57 -16.76 -3.30
N LEU A 79 13.57 -17.34 -4.01
CA LEU A 79 12.35 -16.61 -4.35
C LEU A 79 11.62 -16.11 -3.10
N SER A 80 11.59 -16.92 -2.04
CA SER A 80 10.98 -16.54 -0.75
C SER A 80 11.58 -15.24 -0.19
N ASN A 81 12.91 -15.10 -0.27
CA ASN A 81 13.61 -13.91 0.19
C ASN A 81 13.42 -12.71 -0.75
N ALA A 82 13.38 -12.96 -2.07
CA ALA A 82 13.09 -11.92 -3.06
C ALA A 82 11.69 -11.33 -2.84
N ILE A 83 10.67 -12.19 -2.66
CA ILE A 83 9.30 -11.77 -2.38
C ILE A 83 9.24 -10.98 -1.07
N ALA A 84 9.87 -11.47 0.00
CA ALA A 84 9.91 -10.76 1.29
C ALA A 84 10.52 -9.36 1.15
N THR A 85 11.60 -9.22 0.38
CA THR A 85 12.27 -7.95 0.12
C THR A 85 11.38 -7.00 -0.70
N ILE A 86 10.69 -7.51 -1.72
CA ILE A 86 9.77 -6.74 -2.55
C ILE A 86 8.62 -6.18 -1.69
N VAL A 87 7.99 -7.06 -0.89
CA VAL A 87 6.90 -6.69 0.00
C VAL A 87 7.36 -5.64 1.02
N ASP A 88 8.49 -5.86 1.70
CA ASP A 88 9.03 -4.89 2.69
C ASP A 88 9.32 -3.53 2.06
N THR A 89 9.92 -3.52 0.85
CA THR A 89 10.23 -2.26 0.15
C THR A 89 8.97 -1.49 -0.21
N ILE A 90 7.96 -2.16 -0.79
CA ILE A 90 6.69 -1.53 -1.18
C ILE A 90 5.95 -1.03 0.07
N SER A 91 5.92 -1.84 1.13
CA SER A 91 5.32 -1.46 2.41
C SER A 91 5.95 -0.20 3.00
N ARG A 92 7.27 -0.07 2.99
CA ARG A 92 7.97 1.12 3.49
C ARG A 92 7.69 2.35 2.64
N ALA A 93 7.67 2.20 1.31
CA ALA A 93 7.33 3.29 0.41
C ALA A 93 5.90 3.80 0.65
N ALA A 94 4.93 2.88 0.75
CA ALA A 94 3.54 3.24 1.03
C ALA A 94 3.35 3.94 2.39
N LEU A 95 4.12 3.54 3.42
CA LEU A 95 4.12 4.22 4.72
C LEU A 95 4.68 5.63 4.62
N LEU A 96 5.80 5.81 3.91
CA LEU A 96 6.41 7.13 3.71
C LEU A 96 5.46 8.07 2.96
N ASP A 97 4.83 7.59 1.88
CA ASP A 97 3.88 8.39 1.10
C ASP A 97 2.69 8.86 1.94
N LYS A 98 2.21 8.00 2.85
CA LYS A 98 1.14 8.36 3.80
C LYS A 98 1.57 9.41 4.80
N GLU A 99 2.79 9.31 5.32
CA GLU A 99 3.33 10.31 6.24
C GLU A 99 3.45 11.68 5.55
N VAL A 100 3.99 11.70 4.33
CA VAL A 100 4.10 12.92 3.51
C VAL A 100 2.72 13.51 3.22
N ALA A 101 1.75 12.69 2.82
CA ALA A 101 0.38 13.15 2.55
C ALA A 101 -0.31 13.71 3.79
N ARG A 102 -0.10 13.09 4.95
CA ARG A 102 -0.63 13.55 6.24
C ARG A 102 -0.04 14.90 6.60
N ASP A 103 1.27 15.06 6.49
CA ASP A 103 1.97 16.28 6.87
C ASP A 103 1.58 17.44 5.95
N ALA A 104 1.42 17.18 4.64
CA ALA A 104 0.89 18.14 3.68
C ALA A 104 -0.55 18.57 4.01
N ALA A 105 -1.43 17.62 4.33
CA ALA A 105 -2.81 17.91 4.72
C ALA A 105 -2.87 18.72 6.03
N ARG A 106 -1.96 18.45 6.98
CA ARG A 106 -1.87 19.22 8.22
C ARG A 106 -1.45 20.67 7.95
N ALA A 107 -0.43 20.87 7.11
CA ALA A 107 0.04 22.21 6.76
C ALA A 107 -1.05 23.04 6.06
N ASP A 108 -1.78 22.45 5.11
CA ASP A 108 -2.90 23.11 4.42
C ASP A 108 -4.05 23.45 5.40
N PHE A 109 -4.36 22.56 6.34
CA PHE A 109 -5.35 22.86 7.39
C PHE A 109 -4.93 24.03 8.29
N ASP A 110 -3.67 24.05 8.71
CA ASP A 110 -3.14 25.10 9.58
C ASP A 110 -3.11 26.47 8.84
N ASP A 111 -2.74 26.51 7.56
CA ASP A 111 -2.80 27.72 6.72
C ASP A 111 -4.23 28.26 6.57
N ARG A 112 -5.19 27.38 6.24
CA ARG A 112 -6.60 27.75 6.14
C ARG A 112 -7.15 28.29 7.45
N THR A 113 -6.76 27.67 8.56
CA THR A 113 -7.18 28.08 9.90
C THR A 113 -6.60 29.46 10.25
N ALA A 114 -5.31 29.69 10.00
CA ALA A 114 -4.68 30.99 10.21
C ALA A 114 -5.36 32.09 9.38
N ARG A 115 -5.61 31.82 8.10
CA ARG A 115 -6.32 32.75 7.22
C ARG A 115 -7.74 33.05 7.71
N ALA A 116 -8.48 32.05 8.18
CA ALA A 116 -9.82 32.24 8.72
C ALA A 116 -9.81 33.10 10.00
N GLN A 117 -8.80 32.91 10.87
CA GLN A 117 -8.63 33.72 12.09
C GLN A 117 -8.30 35.18 11.77
N ASP A 118 -7.45 35.43 10.77
CA ASP A 118 -7.11 36.79 10.34
C ASP A 118 -8.33 37.51 9.75
N VAL A 119 -9.12 36.82 8.92
CA VAL A 119 -10.38 37.36 8.39
C VAL A 119 -11.36 37.68 9.52
N THR A 120 -11.51 36.77 10.49
CA THR A 120 -12.38 36.99 11.66
C THR A 120 -11.94 38.20 12.47
N ARG A 121 -10.63 38.36 12.70
CA ARG A 121 -10.04 39.51 13.40
C ARG A 121 -10.22 40.83 12.63
N ALA A 122 -10.10 40.80 11.31
CA ALA A 122 -10.34 41.96 10.48
C ALA A 122 -11.81 42.38 10.54
N ALA A 123 -12.73 41.41 10.41
CA ALA A 123 -14.16 41.65 10.48
C ALA A 123 -14.60 42.21 11.84
N SER A 124 -14.01 41.75 12.95
CA SER A 124 -14.36 42.24 14.28
C SER A 124 -14.00 43.70 14.54
N ARG A 125 -13.18 44.33 13.67
CA ARG A 125 -12.82 45.76 13.75
C ARG A 125 -13.75 46.65 12.91
N ILE A 126 -14.64 46.06 12.12
CA ILE A 126 -15.56 46.80 11.27
C ILE A 126 -16.79 47.16 12.11
N HIS A 127 -17.02 48.46 12.28
CA HIS A 127 -18.20 49.02 12.93
C HIS A 127 -18.96 49.89 11.93
N PHE A 128 -20.29 49.79 11.94
CA PHE A 128 -21.16 50.58 11.08
C PHE A 128 -21.91 51.60 11.94
N ASP A 129 -21.35 52.81 12.07
CA ASP A 129 -21.99 53.89 12.81
C ASP A 129 -22.85 54.77 11.89
N PRO A 130 -24.10 55.05 12.25
CA PRO A 130 -24.96 55.93 11.47
C PRO A 130 -24.48 57.39 11.59
N GLN A 131 -24.24 58.04 10.46
CA GLN A 131 -23.81 59.43 10.47
C GLN A 131 -25.00 60.37 10.74
N PRO A 132 -24.91 61.28 11.73
CA PRO A 132 -25.99 62.20 12.02
C PRO A 132 -26.24 63.13 10.82
N PRO A 133 -27.51 63.49 10.55
CA PRO A 133 -27.86 64.34 9.41
C PRO A 133 -27.17 65.70 9.54
N ARG A 134 -26.45 66.11 8.49
CA ARG A 134 -25.85 67.44 8.44
C ARG A 134 -26.95 68.46 8.17
N VAL A 135 -27.37 69.16 9.21
CA VAL A 135 -28.30 70.30 9.10
C VAL A 135 -27.53 71.46 8.45
N ARG A 136 -28.04 71.97 7.33
CA ARG A 136 -27.50 73.12 6.59
C ARG A 136 -28.18 74.40 7.00
#